data_AF-A0A1R0H676-F1
#
_entry.id   AF-A0A1R0H676-F1
#
_cell.length_a   1.000
_cell.length_b   1.000
_cell.length_c   1.000
_cell.angle_alpha   90.00
_cell.angle_beta   90.00
_cell.angle_gamma   90.00
#
_symmetry.space_group_name_H-M   'P 1'
#
loop_
_entity.id
_entity.type
_entity.pdbx_description
1 polymer ?
#
loop_
_entity_poly.entity_id
_entity_poly.type
_entity_poly.pdbx_seq_one_letter_code
_entity_poly.pdbx_strand_id
1 'polypeptide(L)'
;MDGPLSNNTAPTENNSDELGYNSVPPTTNHKARQITEKKEWQVLSLLQLKNSDLPAVVKRYRRKLQLRRLKRMIGAKMLVNVDQVIANYVKSQKPFEPWAFRDSDCISENIVTEQSKRIEHFLLLKENLLSDNPVSINDPSFSSQNFNKQSANTTTTNYENSFLSRLYGKSCYPDYLVYQNIQISPFHGRILRPFIWSLKIEPLNYPPRIKLNKLILTRAHPLLRKQLGSLKHTSSYYTDEYVSFCYFNKIHLDQVNELLTNSFWPGIDMSEALSCPEFSIIAVYKRKVVGCAFLTPDAYLTYIAVASGFNRIGIASYMLFQLIQSLPTKDITLHVQATNPAMILYQKFGFKPEKFVLDFYSAYYPVNSSICKNSFFMRLRRI
;
A
#
# COMPACT_ATOMS: atom_id res chain seq x y z
N MET A 1 41.74 67.54 -65.46
CA MET A 1 41.20 68.83 -65.00
C MET A 1 40.70 68.64 -63.59
N ASP A 2 41.55 69.08 -62.67
CA ASP A 2 41.32 69.60 -61.33
C ASP A 2 40.51 68.74 -60.33
N GLY A 3 41.25 68.12 -59.39
CA GLY A 3 40.81 68.04 -57.98
C GLY A 3 41.09 69.39 -57.26
N PRO A 4 41.06 69.49 -55.91
CA PRO A 4 41.26 68.38 -54.95
C PRO A 4 40.62 68.54 -53.53
N LEU A 5 41.08 67.67 -52.60
CA LEU A 5 41.16 67.75 -51.11
C LEU A 5 39.86 67.47 -50.32
N SER A 6 39.63 66.32 -49.67
CA SER A 6 40.34 65.62 -48.57
C SER A 6 40.29 66.33 -47.20
N ASN A 7 39.80 65.61 -46.17
CA ASN A 7 40.54 65.46 -44.90
C ASN A 7 40.07 64.23 -44.10
N ASN A 8 41.07 63.41 -43.76
CA ASN A 8 41.05 62.31 -42.79
C ASN A 8 41.10 62.84 -41.36
N THR A 9 40.60 62.06 -40.37
CA THR A 9 41.38 61.48 -39.25
C THR A 9 40.46 60.75 -38.25
N ALA A 10 40.87 59.55 -37.82
CA ALA A 10 40.33 58.74 -36.72
C ALA A 10 40.90 59.20 -35.36
N PRO A 11 40.95 58.39 -34.26
CA PRO A 11 39.97 57.51 -33.57
C PRO A 11 39.87 57.88 -32.06
N THR A 12 38.93 57.31 -31.27
CA THR A 12 39.20 57.00 -29.85
C THR A 12 38.27 55.93 -29.30
N GLU A 13 38.91 54.91 -28.76
CA GLU A 13 38.41 53.86 -27.88
C GLU A 13 37.74 54.45 -26.63
N ASN A 14 36.74 53.75 -26.09
CA ASN A 14 36.65 53.52 -24.65
C ASN A 14 35.79 52.28 -24.38
N ASN A 15 36.47 51.29 -23.81
CA ASN A 15 35.94 50.07 -23.23
C ASN A 15 35.03 50.38 -22.03
N SER A 16 33.94 49.63 -21.90
CA SER A 16 33.54 49.06 -20.62
C SER A 16 32.66 47.84 -20.88
N ASP A 17 33.20 46.69 -20.50
CA ASP A 17 32.61 45.37 -20.53
C ASP A 17 31.28 45.29 -19.78
N GLU A 18 30.24 44.74 -20.42
CA GLU A 18 29.28 43.85 -19.74
C GLU A 18 28.94 42.68 -20.67
N LEU A 19 29.38 41.49 -20.26
CA LEU A 19 29.13 40.20 -20.89
C LEU A 19 27.63 39.83 -20.82
N GLY A 20 26.88 40.19 -21.85
CA GLY A 20 25.50 39.75 -22.07
C GLY A 20 25.45 38.41 -22.82
N TYR A 21 24.95 37.37 -22.14
CA TYR A 21 24.72 36.03 -22.68
C TYR A 21 23.97 36.04 -24.02
N ASN A 22 24.51 35.29 -24.97
CA ASN A 22 23.97 35.04 -26.32
C ASN A 22 22.46 34.73 -26.30
N SER A 23 21.71 35.54 -27.05
CA SER A 23 20.29 35.40 -27.32
C SER A 23 19.97 34.06 -27.99
N VAL A 24 19.17 33.25 -27.31
CA VAL A 24 18.42 32.12 -27.86
C VAL A 24 17.59 32.61 -29.05
N PRO A 25 17.56 31.90 -30.20
CA PRO A 25 16.75 32.32 -31.34
C PRO A 25 15.26 32.40 -30.95
N PRO A 26 14.50 33.35 -31.52
CA PRO A 26 13.12 33.59 -31.12
C PRO A 26 12.30 32.31 -31.31
N THR A 27 11.69 31.87 -30.22
CA THR A 27 10.77 30.72 -30.19
C THR A 27 9.68 30.96 -31.22
N THR A 28 9.72 30.17 -32.30
CA THR A 28 8.62 30.13 -33.26
C THR A 28 7.36 29.77 -32.47
N ASN A 29 6.42 30.70 -32.38
CA ASN A 29 5.11 30.52 -31.77
C ASN A 29 4.38 29.36 -32.49
N HIS A 30 4.65 28.13 -32.06
CA HIS A 30 3.90 26.97 -32.50
C HIS A 30 2.52 27.06 -31.86
N LYS A 31 1.59 27.75 -32.53
CA LYS A 31 0.16 27.60 -32.24
C LYS A 31 -0.14 26.10 -32.34
N ALA A 32 -0.49 25.46 -31.23
CA ALA A 32 -0.87 24.06 -31.19
C ALA A 32 -2.08 23.86 -32.12
N ARG A 33 -1.84 23.40 -33.35
CA ARG A 33 -2.90 23.12 -34.32
C ARG A 33 -3.36 21.68 -34.12
N GLN A 34 -4.65 21.50 -33.93
CA GLN A 34 -5.27 20.17 -33.85
C GLN A 34 -4.95 19.39 -35.14
N ILE A 35 -4.50 18.14 -34.97
CA ILE A 35 -4.24 17.26 -36.09
C ILE A 35 -5.58 16.78 -36.68
N THR A 36 -5.83 17.09 -37.95
CA THR A 36 -7.05 16.64 -38.65
C THR A 36 -7.01 15.12 -38.87
N GLU A 37 -8.16 14.47 -38.93
CA GLU A 37 -8.28 13.01 -39.19
C GLU A 37 -7.48 12.55 -40.42
N LYS A 38 -7.53 13.30 -41.52
CA LYS A 38 -6.75 13.02 -42.74
C LYS A 38 -5.24 13.02 -42.47
N LYS A 39 -4.75 13.93 -41.62
CA LYS A 39 -3.34 14.02 -41.23
C LYS A 39 -2.95 12.91 -40.26
N GLU A 40 -3.82 12.54 -39.33
CA GLU A 40 -3.59 11.38 -38.47
C GLU A 40 -3.42 10.10 -39.29
N TRP A 41 -4.24 9.94 -40.34
CA TRP A 41 -4.16 8.80 -41.24
C TRP A 41 -2.85 8.80 -42.05
N GLN A 42 -2.47 9.95 -42.62
CA GLN A 42 -1.18 10.10 -43.29
C GLN A 42 -0.02 9.75 -42.37
N VAL A 43 -0.01 10.27 -41.14
CA VAL A 43 1.05 9.97 -40.16
C VAL A 43 1.05 8.49 -39.78
N LEU A 44 -0.12 7.87 -39.55
CA LEU A 44 -0.20 6.45 -39.24
C LEU A 44 0.33 5.59 -40.39
N SER A 45 -0.01 5.92 -41.64
CA SER A 45 0.46 5.20 -42.83
C SER A 45 1.99 5.28 -42.98
N LEU A 46 2.57 6.48 -42.79
CA LEU A 46 4.03 6.68 -42.79
C LEU A 46 4.72 5.87 -41.68
N LEU A 47 4.11 5.80 -40.49
CA LEU A 47 4.63 5.02 -39.35
C LEU A 47 4.45 3.50 -39.53
N GLN A 48 3.56 3.06 -40.41
CA GLN A 48 3.36 1.64 -40.76
C GLN A 48 4.32 1.18 -41.84
N LEU A 49 4.67 2.05 -42.79
CA LEU A 49 5.58 1.77 -43.90
C LEU A 49 7.07 1.76 -43.50
N LYS A 50 7.43 2.36 -42.36
CA LYS A 50 8.80 2.30 -41.83
C LYS A 50 9.07 0.94 -41.18
N ASN A 51 9.93 0.14 -41.82
CA ASN A 51 10.39 -1.18 -41.37
C ASN A 51 11.56 -1.14 -40.35
N SER A 52 12.05 0.05 -39.99
CA SER A 52 13.13 0.24 -39.01
C SER A 52 12.63 0.21 -37.57
N ASP A 53 13.51 -0.11 -36.62
CA ASP A 53 13.19 -0.05 -35.19
C ASP A 53 12.92 1.38 -34.71
N LEU A 54 11.63 1.71 -34.54
CA LEU A 54 11.19 3.05 -34.11
C LEU A 54 11.51 3.29 -32.62
N PRO A 55 11.88 4.53 -32.22
CA PRO A 55 12.02 4.90 -30.82
C PRO A 55 10.75 4.63 -30.02
N ALA A 56 10.89 4.31 -28.72
CA ALA A 56 9.78 3.92 -27.85
C ALA A 56 8.64 4.96 -27.81
N VAL A 57 8.98 6.26 -27.86
CA VAL A 57 8.02 7.37 -27.90
C VAL A 57 7.15 7.31 -29.16
N VAL A 58 7.76 7.01 -30.31
CA VAL A 58 7.07 6.93 -31.61
C VAL A 58 6.22 5.65 -31.69
N LYS A 59 6.71 4.52 -31.16
CA LYS A 59 5.93 3.27 -31.02
C LYS A 59 4.67 3.50 -30.16
N ARG A 60 4.78 4.24 -29.05
CA ARG A 60 3.64 4.62 -28.20
C ARG A 60 2.65 5.53 -28.93
N TYR A 61 3.15 6.49 -29.70
CA TYR A 61 2.32 7.39 -30.51
C TYR A 61 1.55 6.64 -31.60
N ARG A 62 2.21 5.72 -32.32
CA ARG A 62 1.56 4.82 -33.31
C ARG A 62 0.41 4.03 -32.70
N ARG A 63 0.61 3.40 -31.54
CA ARG A 63 -0.44 2.65 -30.82
C ARG A 63 -1.63 3.56 -30.46
N LYS A 64 -1.37 4.80 -30.03
CA LYS A 64 -2.44 5.77 -29.73
C LYS A 64 -3.26 6.12 -30.97
N LEU A 65 -2.62 6.35 -32.12
CA LEU A 65 -3.33 6.62 -33.38
C LEU A 65 -4.18 5.43 -33.84
N GLN A 66 -3.66 4.20 -33.73
CA GLN A 66 -4.42 2.97 -34.06
C GLN A 66 -5.66 2.80 -33.19
N LEU A 67 -5.53 3.02 -31.87
CA LEU A 67 -6.66 2.97 -30.95
C LEU A 67 -7.69 4.07 -31.22
N ARG A 68 -7.24 5.28 -31.58
CA ARG A 68 -8.15 6.37 -31.98
C ARG A 68 -8.96 6.01 -33.23
N ARG A 69 -8.38 5.26 -34.16
CA ARG A 69 -9.07 4.78 -35.36
C ARG A 69 -10.09 3.69 -35.03
N LEU A 70 -9.68 2.66 -34.30
CA LEU A 70 -10.57 1.55 -33.91
C LEU A 70 -11.79 2.04 -33.14
N LYS A 71 -11.60 2.97 -32.20
CA LYS A 71 -12.70 3.55 -31.43
C LYS A 71 -13.69 4.35 -32.30
N ARG A 72 -13.21 5.05 -33.34
CA ARG A 72 -14.07 5.71 -34.33
C ARG A 72 -14.85 4.70 -35.18
N MET A 73 -14.18 3.64 -35.65
CA MET A 73 -14.82 2.59 -36.45
C MET A 73 -15.92 1.84 -35.68
N ILE A 74 -15.75 1.64 -34.37
CA ILE A 74 -16.72 0.96 -33.51
C ILE A 74 -17.87 1.91 -33.08
N GLY A 75 -17.83 3.19 -33.46
CA GLY A 75 -18.84 4.18 -33.06
C GLY A 75 -18.86 4.46 -31.55
N ALA A 76 -17.84 4.01 -30.82
CA ALA A 76 -17.72 4.26 -29.39
C ALA A 76 -17.47 5.76 -29.18
N LYS A 77 -18.41 6.46 -28.54
CA LYS A 77 -18.19 7.85 -28.06
C LYS A 77 -16.87 7.85 -27.30
N MET A 78 -15.88 8.59 -27.82
CA MET A 78 -14.60 8.79 -27.17
C MET A 78 -14.91 9.39 -25.79
N LEU A 79 -14.78 8.60 -24.72
CA LEU A 79 -15.19 8.98 -23.36
C LEU A 79 -14.56 10.32 -22.91
N VAL A 80 -13.47 10.77 -23.55
CA VAL A 80 -13.10 12.19 -23.54
C VAL A 80 -12.49 12.56 -24.90
N ASN A 81 -13.25 13.21 -25.79
CA ASN A 81 -12.68 13.89 -26.96
C ASN A 81 -12.18 15.28 -26.53
N VAL A 82 -11.09 15.28 -25.75
CA VAL A 82 -10.46 16.50 -25.19
C VAL A 82 -10.26 17.54 -26.28
N ASP A 83 -9.80 17.11 -27.46
CA ASP A 83 -9.48 17.99 -28.58
C ASP A 83 -10.72 18.68 -29.17
N GLN A 84 -11.86 18.00 -29.25
CA GLN A 84 -13.12 18.57 -29.77
C GLN A 84 -13.80 19.48 -28.73
N VAL A 85 -13.69 19.15 -27.45
CA VAL A 85 -14.16 19.99 -26.35
C VAL A 85 -13.32 21.27 -26.28
N ILE A 86 -11.99 21.17 -26.33
CA ILE A 86 -11.09 22.33 -26.39
C ILE A 86 -11.35 23.15 -27.65
N ALA A 87 -11.57 22.53 -28.81
CA ALA A 87 -11.90 23.27 -30.03
C ALA A 87 -13.22 24.05 -29.92
N ASN A 88 -14.25 23.48 -29.30
CA ASN A 88 -15.50 24.17 -29.03
C ASN A 88 -15.32 25.28 -27.99
N TYR A 89 -14.43 25.05 -27.01
CA TYR A 89 -14.12 26.01 -25.95
C TYR A 89 -13.32 27.21 -26.45
N VAL A 90 -12.28 26.98 -27.26
CA VAL A 90 -11.47 28.03 -27.91
C VAL A 90 -12.30 28.85 -28.89
N LYS A 91 -13.33 28.25 -29.51
CA LYS A 91 -14.30 28.97 -30.34
C LYS A 91 -15.33 29.74 -29.52
N SER A 92 -15.56 29.37 -28.26
CA SER A 92 -16.49 30.07 -27.37
C SER A 92 -15.81 31.24 -26.66
N GLN A 93 -16.42 32.43 -26.66
CA GLN A 93 -15.89 33.62 -25.98
C GLN A 93 -16.18 33.62 -24.47
N LYS A 94 -16.52 32.48 -23.86
CA LYS A 94 -16.88 32.41 -22.43
C LYS A 94 -15.62 32.29 -21.56
N PRO A 95 -15.59 32.92 -20.36
CA PRO A 95 -14.47 32.82 -19.44
C PRO A 95 -14.32 31.41 -18.86
N PHE A 96 -13.11 31.09 -18.38
CA PHE A 96 -12.71 29.74 -17.97
C PHE A 96 -13.43 29.26 -16.69
N GLU A 97 -14.56 28.55 -16.83
CA GLU A 97 -15.18 27.85 -15.69
C GLU A 97 -14.62 26.43 -15.54
N PRO A 98 -14.20 26.01 -14.32
CA PRO A 98 -13.67 24.68 -14.07
C PRO A 98 -14.74 23.61 -14.31
N TRP A 99 -14.33 22.53 -14.99
CA TRP A 99 -15.21 21.42 -15.32
C TRP A 99 -15.67 20.69 -14.06
N ALA A 100 -16.89 20.99 -13.62
CA ALA A 100 -17.59 20.25 -12.58
C ALA A 100 -18.78 19.52 -13.20
N PHE A 101 -18.95 18.24 -12.85
CA PHE A 101 -20.21 17.53 -13.11
C PHE A 101 -21.28 18.19 -12.24
N ARG A 102 -22.31 18.77 -12.87
CA ARG A 102 -23.50 19.26 -12.16
C ARG A 102 -24.54 18.15 -12.17
N ASP A 103 -25.24 17.97 -11.05
CA ASP A 103 -26.23 16.91 -10.85
C ASP A 103 -27.45 16.98 -11.79
N SER A 104 -27.52 17.99 -12.67
CA SER A 104 -28.64 18.27 -13.57
C SER A 104 -28.40 17.89 -15.04
N ASP A 105 -27.33 17.19 -15.38
CA ASP A 105 -27.06 16.80 -16.77
C ASP A 105 -27.87 15.55 -17.17
N CYS A 106 -29.11 15.76 -17.64
CA CYS A 106 -30.04 14.76 -18.22
C CYS A 106 -29.46 13.90 -19.37
N ILE A 107 -28.23 14.18 -19.80
CA ILE A 107 -27.48 13.43 -20.81
C ILE A 107 -26.95 12.11 -20.22
N SER A 108 -26.71 12.02 -18.91
CA SER A 108 -26.20 10.78 -18.29
C SER A 108 -27.26 9.68 -18.24
N GLU A 109 -28.51 10.00 -17.93
CA GLU A 109 -29.59 9.01 -17.86
C GLU A 109 -29.94 8.44 -19.24
N ASN A 110 -30.01 9.30 -20.27
CA ASN A 110 -30.26 8.85 -21.64
C ASN A 110 -29.13 7.98 -22.21
N ILE A 111 -27.87 8.26 -21.86
CA ILE A 111 -26.73 7.43 -22.28
C ILE A 111 -26.70 6.10 -21.53
N VAL A 112 -26.99 6.10 -20.23
CA VAL A 112 -27.02 4.88 -19.41
C VAL A 112 -28.16 3.98 -19.86
N THR A 113 -29.34 4.55 -20.16
CA THR A 113 -30.51 3.80 -20.65
C THR A 113 -30.34 3.28 -22.08
N GLU A 114 -29.70 4.03 -22.98
CA GLU A 114 -29.33 3.50 -24.30
C GLU A 114 -28.30 2.36 -24.21
N GLN A 115 -27.34 2.45 -23.28
CA GLN A 115 -26.32 1.42 -23.11
C GLN A 115 -26.88 0.14 -22.50
N SER A 116 -27.77 0.23 -21.52
CA SER A 116 -28.46 -0.96 -20.96
C SER A 116 -29.34 -1.64 -22.01
N LYS A 117 -30.10 -0.88 -22.82
CA LYS A 117 -30.88 -1.45 -23.94
C LYS A 117 -30.03 -2.19 -24.97
N ARG A 118 -28.82 -1.67 -25.27
CA ARG A 118 -27.88 -2.34 -26.21
C ARG A 118 -27.24 -3.59 -25.61
N ILE A 119 -27.00 -3.62 -24.30
CA ILE A 119 -26.50 -4.81 -23.60
C ILE A 119 -27.57 -5.90 -23.57
N GLU A 120 -28.83 -5.55 -23.29
CA GLU A 120 -29.95 -6.49 -23.34
C GLU A 120 -30.18 -7.05 -24.74
N HIS A 121 -30.11 -6.20 -25.78
CA HIS A 121 -30.16 -6.64 -27.18
C HIS A 121 -29.01 -7.61 -27.54
N PHE A 122 -27.83 -7.41 -26.96
CA PHE A 122 -26.68 -8.30 -27.15
C PHE A 122 -26.84 -9.65 -26.42
N LEU A 123 -27.47 -9.64 -25.24
CA LEU A 123 -27.78 -10.87 -24.48
C LEU A 123 -28.88 -11.69 -25.18
N LEU A 124 -29.92 -11.04 -25.71
CA LEU A 124 -30.96 -11.67 -26.54
C LEU A 124 -30.39 -12.29 -27.83
N LEU A 125 -29.45 -11.61 -28.50
CA LEU A 125 -28.73 -12.16 -29.65
C LEU A 125 -27.89 -13.38 -29.29
N LYS A 126 -27.33 -13.41 -28.07
CA LYS A 126 -26.55 -14.56 -27.56
C LYS A 126 -27.45 -15.75 -27.22
N GLU A 127 -28.65 -15.51 -26.68
CA GLU A 127 -29.64 -16.56 -26.40
C GLU A 127 -30.23 -17.17 -27.69
N ASN A 128 -30.53 -16.34 -28.71
CA ASN A 128 -31.04 -16.81 -29.99
C ASN A 128 -30.00 -17.54 -30.86
N LEU A 129 -28.70 -17.35 -30.59
CA LEU A 129 -27.61 -18.14 -31.19
C LEU A 129 -27.38 -19.48 -30.48
N LEU A 130 -28.03 -19.71 -29.33
CA LEU A 130 -27.95 -20.93 -28.52
C LEU A 130 -29.23 -21.78 -28.57
N SER A 131 -30.26 -21.35 -29.30
CA SER A 131 -31.49 -22.10 -29.53
C SER A 131 -31.53 -22.69 -30.94
N ASP A 132 -30.85 -23.82 -31.14
CA ASP A 132 -31.30 -24.86 -32.06
C ASP A 132 -31.68 -26.08 -31.21
N ASN A 133 -32.83 -26.66 -31.55
CA ASN A 133 -33.71 -27.49 -30.70
C ASN A 133 -33.09 -28.73 -30.00
N PRO A 134 -33.71 -29.18 -28.89
CA PRO A 134 -33.30 -30.36 -28.15
C PRO A 134 -33.83 -31.65 -28.77
N VAL A 135 -32.98 -32.69 -28.86
CA VAL A 135 -33.43 -34.08 -28.83
C VAL A 135 -32.85 -34.73 -27.58
N SER A 136 -33.77 -35.32 -26.84
CA SER A 136 -33.68 -35.96 -25.54
C SER A 136 -32.76 -37.18 -25.52
N ILE A 137 -32.24 -37.51 -24.32
CA ILE A 137 -32.48 -38.76 -23.56
C ILE A 137 -31.37 -38.95 -22.50
N ASN A 138 -31.81 -38.91 -21.24
CA ASN A 138 -31.33 -39.64 -20.06
C ASN A 138 -29.94 -39.35 -19.43
N ASP A 139 -29.99 -38.73 -18.25
CA ASP A 139 -29.11 -39.07 -17.10
C ASP A 139 -29.18 -40.59 -16.82
N PRO A 140 -28.23 -41.26 -16.11
CA PRO A 140 -27.17 -40.72 -15.25
C PRO A 140 -25.81 -41.46 -15.35
N SER A 141 -24.68 -40.77 -15.23
CA SER A 141 -23.50 -41.33 -14.54
C SER A 141 -22.39 -40.30 -14.38
N PHE A 142 -21.99 -40.14 -13.12
CA PHE A 142 -20.70 -39.62 -12.69
C PHE A 142 -19.57 -40.05 -13.65
N SER A 143 -18.95 -39.09 -14.33
CA SER A 143 -17.52 -39.19 -14.65
C SER A 143 -16.94 -37.80 -14.89
N SER A 144 -15.94 -37.51 -14.08
CA SER A 144 -14.98 -36.44 -14.18
C SER A 144 -14.40 -36.39 -15.60
N GLN A 145 -14.63 -35.29 -16.32
CA GLN A 145 -13.68 -34.67 -17.24
C GLN A 145 -14.33 -33.45 -17.91
N ASN A 146 -13.53 -32.38 -18.07
CA ASN A 146 -13.77 -31.20 -18.91
C ASN A 146 -14.27 -29.89 -18.27
N PHE A 147 -13.96 -29.64 -16.99
CA PHE A 147 -13.71 -28.26 -16.53
C PHE A 147 -12.27 -27.85 -16.87
N ASN A 148 -11.95 -27.78 -18.15
CA ASN A 148 -10.76 -27.07 -18.63
C ASN A 148 -10.88 -26.88 -20.14
N LYS A 149 -11.57 -25.81 -20.55
CA LYS A 149 -11.17 -25.05 -21.73
C LYS A 149 -11.90 -23.71 -21.75
N GLN A 150 -11.09 -22.66 -21.86
CA GLN A 150 -11.42 -21.26 -22.20
C GLN A 150 -11.53 -20.24 -21.05
N SER A 151 -10.60 -20.28 -20.09
CA SER A 151 -10.09 -19.08 -19.41
C SER A 151 -8.78 -18.63 -20.09
N ALA A 152 -8.88 -18.14 -21.33
CA ALA A 152 -7.71 -17.68 -22.09
C ALA A 152 -7.29 -16.25 -21.67
N ASN A 153 -6.17 -16.18 -20.95
CA ASN A 153 -5.10 -15.18 -21.08
C ASN A 153 -5.26 -13.80 -20.43
N THR A 154 -5.58 -13.74 -19.13
CA THR A 154 -4.91 -12.76 -18.26
C THR A 154 -3.69 -13.42 -17.64
N THR A 155 -2.48 -13.02 -18.05
CA THR A 155 -1.24 -13.38 -17.37
C THR A 155 -1.20 -12.70 -16.01
N THR A 156 -1.88 -13.26 -15.03
CA THR A 156 -1.79 -12.79 -13.64
C THR A 156 -0.45 -13.22 -13.09
N THR A 157 0.44 -12.26 -12.83
CA THR A 157 1.66 -12.54 -12.08
C THR A 157 1.29 -12.90 -10.64
N ASN A 158 1.71 -14.07 -10.17
CA ASN A 158 1.60 -14.41 -8.74
C ASN A 158 2.16 -13.26 -7.88
N TYR A 159 1.49 -12.94 -6.77
CA TYR A 159 1.85 -11.82 -5.91
C TYR A 159 3.33 -11.85 -5.57
N GLU A 160 3.90 -13.01 -5.23
CA GLU A 160 5.31 -13.21 -4.90
C GLU A 160 6.28 -12.64 -5.94
N ASN A 161 5.91 -12.68 -7.23
CA ASN A 161 6.71 -12.20 -8.34
C ASN A 161 6.25 -10.84 -8.89
N SER A 162 5.24 -10.23 -8.26
CA SER A 162 4.67 -8.95 -8.66
C SER A 162 5.56 -7.78 -8.23
N PHE A 163 5.41 -6.62 -8.89
CA PHE A 163 6.02 -5.39 -8.41
C PHE A 163 5.53 -5.01 -7.01
N LEU A 164 4.27 -5.36 -6.70
CA LEU A 164 3.67 -5.10 -5.40
C LEU A 164 4.40 -5.85 -4.29
N SER A 165 4.77 -7.13 -4.46
CA SER A 165 5.56 -7.86 -3.45
C SER A 165 6.98 -7.34 -3.29
N ARG A 166 7.56 -6.72 -4.32
CA ARG A 166 8.87 -6.06 -4.20
C ARG A 166 8.79 -4.77 -3.38
N LEU A 167 7.68 -4.05 -3.50
CA LEU A 167 7.45 -2.80 -2.79
C LEU A 167 6.96 -3.05 -1.35
N TYR A 168 6.11 -4.07 -1.16
CA TYR A 168 5.41 -4.35 0.07
C TYR A 168 5.89 -5.62 0.80
N GLY A 169 6.80 -6.40 0.22
CA GLY A 169 7.24 -7.68 0.77
C GLY A 169 6.30 -8.84 0.47
N LYS A 170 6.80 -10.06 0.73
CA LYS A 170 6.04 -11.32 0.60
C LYS A 170 5.23 -11.56 1.88
N SER A 171 3.97 -11.11 1.91
CA SER A 171 3.05 -11.39 3.01
C SER A 171 1.82 -12.15 2.49
N CYS A 172 1.26 -13.01 3.34
CA CYS A 172 0.02 -13.77 3.05
C CYS A 172 -1.14 -12.85 2.62
N TYR A 173 -1.17 -11.64 3.18
CA TYR A 173 -2.18 -10.64 2.91
C TYR A 173 -1.49 -9.32 2.56
N PRO A 174 -1.97 -8.58 1.54
CA PRO A 174 -1.37 -7.31 1.14
C PRO A 174 -1.36 -6.26 2.27
N ASP A 175 -2.35 -6.34 3.17
CA ASP A 175 -2.55 -5.38 4.25
C ASP A 175 -1.85 -5.76 5.56
N TYR A 176 -1.50 -7.04 5.77
CA TYR A 176 -0.93 -7.52 7.02
C TYR A 176 0.52 -7.95 6.84
N LEU A 177 1.40 -7.50 7.72
CA LEU A 177 2.79 -7.95 7.76
C LEU A 177 2.85 -9.27 8.53
N VAL A 178 2.42 -10.36 7.88
CA VAL A 178 2.41 -11.73 8.41
C VAL A 178 3.13 -12.64 7.43
N TYR A 179 3.97 -13.53 7.96
CA TYR A 179 4.73 -14.48 7.15
C TYR A 179 3.80 -15.49 6.45
N GLN A 180 4.13 -15.86 5.22
CA GLN A 180 3.22 -16.65 4.37
C GLN A 180 3.29 -18.15 4.64
N ASN A 181 4.47 -18.65 4.98
CA ASN A 181 4.73 -20.08 5.06
C ASN A 181 4.65 -20.58 6.50
N ILE A 182 4.25 -21.84 6.64
CA ILE A 182 4.39 -22.57 7.89
C ILE A 182 5.89 -22.67 8.20
N GLN A 183 6.26 -22.46 9.46
CA GLN A 183 7.65 -22.56 9.92
C GLN A 183 7.82 -23.76 10.83
N ILE A 184 8.98 -24.38 10.78
CA ILE A 184 9.38 -25.40 11.75
C ILE A 184 10.28 -24.69 12.75
N SER A 185 9.97 -24.78 14.05
CA SER A 185 10.78 -24.13 15.07
C SER A 185 12.17 -24.78 15.09
N PRO A 186 13.27 -23.99 15.00
CA PRO A 186 14.62 -24.54 15.01
C PRO A 186 14.97 -25.28 16.31
N PHE A 187 14.33 -24.90 17.43
CA PHE A 187 14.65 -25.41 18.75
C PHE A 187 13.88 -26.69 19.10
N HIS A 188 12.54 -26.67 19.11
CA HIS A 188 11.73 -27.88 19.40
C HIS A 188 11.28 -28.67 18.16
N GLY A 189 11.51 -28.19 16.94
CA GLY A 189 10.99 -28.83 15.72
C GLY A 189 9.47 -28.73 15.56
N ARG A 190 8.80 -27.84 16.29
CA ARG A 190 7.34 -27.68 16.27
C ARG A 190 6.89 -26.95 15.01
N ILE A 191 5.74 -27.35 14.48
CA ILE A 191 5.12 -26.68 13.35
C ILE A 191 4.41 -25.42 13.84
N LEU A 192 4.99 -24.25 13.52
CA LEU A 192 4.46 -22.93 13.84
C LEU A 192 3.56 -22.45 12.71
N ARG A 193 2.30 -22.16 13.05
CA ARG A 193 1.35 -21.56 12.12
C ARG A 193 1.77 -20.11 11.84
N PRO A 194 1.60 -19.61 10.61
CA PRO A 194 1.93 -18.23 10.27
C PRO A 194 1.15 -17.20 11.09
N PHE A 195 -0.04 -17.58 11.57
CA PHE A 195 -0.98 -16.73 12.27
C PHE A 195 -1.42 -17.41 13.56
N ILE A 196 -1.43 -16.65 14.66
CA ILE A 196 -1.85 -17.12 15.99
C ILE A 196 -3.31 -16.74 16.22
N TRP A 197 -3.63 -15.44 16.19
CA TRP A 197 -4.95 -14.92 16.50
C TRP A 197 -5.15 -13.49 15.98
N SER A 198 -6.40 -13.03 15.91
CA SER A 198 -6.75 -11.63 15.63
C SER A 198 -7.66 -11.10 16.72
N LEU A 199 -7.25 -10.01 17.35
CA LEU A 199 -8.03 -9.28 18.34
C LEU A 199 -8.80 -8.15 17.64
N LYS A 200 -10.12 -8.16 17.78
CA LYS A 200 -10.98 -7.06 17.34
C LYS A 200 -10.82 -5.88 18.31
N ILE A 201 -10.53 -4.69 17.77
CA ILE A 201 -10.47 -3.46 18.55
C ILE A 201 -11.86 -2.83 18.59
N GLU A 202 -12.37 -2.61 19.80
CA GLU A 202 -13.62 -1.89 19.98
C GLU A 202 -13.51 -0.41 19.58
N PRO A 203 -14.54 0.21 18.97
CA PRO A 203 -14.48 1.59 18.49
C PRO A 203 -14.13 2.63 19.55
N LEU A 204 -14.55 2.41 20.80
CA LEU A 204 -14.24 3.31 21.92
C LEU A 204 -12.73 3.40 22.18
N ASN A 205 -12.06 2.24 22.05
CA ASN A 205 -10.66 2.03 22.38
C ASN A 205 -9.72 2.26 21.19
N TYR A 206 -10.19 2.86 20.09
CA TYR A 206 -9.30 3.16 18.97
C TYR A 206 -8.17 4.13 19.38
N PRO A 207 -6.91 3.83 19.01
CA PRO A 207 -5.80 4.74 19.21
C PRO A 207 -6.04 6.04 18.41
N PRO A 208 -5.47 7.18 18.86
CA PRO A 208 -5.69 8.48 18.22
C PRO A 208 -5.41 8.48 16.71
N ARG A 209 -4.37 7.77 16.27
CA ARG A 209 -4.02 7.65 14.84
C ARG A 209 -5.08 6.92 14.02
N ILE A 210 -5.71 5.87 14.57
CA ILE A 210 -6.80 5.15 13.88
C ILE A 210 -8.05 6.04 13.84
N LYS A 211 -8.38 6.72 14.95
CA LYS A 211 -9.49 7.68 15.00
C LYS A 211 -9.31 8.78 13.94
N LEU A 212 -8.11 9.36 13.86
CA LEU A 212 -7.77 10.38 12.86
C LEU A 212 -7.90 9.85 11.44
N ASN A 213 -7.34 8.66 11.14
CA ASN A 213 -7.44 8.08 9.81
C ASN A 213 -8.91 7.83 9.42
N LYS A 214 -9.73 7.31 10.34
CA LYS A 214 -11.17 7.16 10.10
C LYS A 214 -11.85 8.51 9.82
N LEU A 215 -11.51 9.58 10.55
CA LEU A 215 -12.02 10.93 10.29
C LEU A 215 -11.59 11.51 8.93
N ILE A 216 -10.36 11.24 8.50
CA ILE A 216 -9.88 11.63 7.18
C ILE A 216 -10.66 10.88 6.10
N LEU A 217 -10.88 9.58 6.28
CA LEU A 217 -11.65 8.75 5.34
C LEU A 217 -13.11 9.18 5.26
N THR A 218 -13.75 9.58 6.37
CA THR A 218 -15.14 10.07 6.35
C THR A 218 -15.28 11.44 5.69
N ARG A 219 -14.24 12.28 5.76
CA ARG A 219 -14.20 13.61 5.12
C ARG A 219 -13.56 13.61 3.72
N ALA A 220 -13.15 12.46 3.20
CA ALA A 220 -12.50 12.36 1.91
C ALA A 220 -13.45 12.74 0.77
N HIS A 221 -12.92 13.41 -0.27
CA HIS A 221 -13.68 13.87 -1.42
C HIS A 221 -14.41 12.69 -2.13
N PRO A 222 -15.64 12.88 -2.64
CA PRO A 222 -16.43 11.83 -3.30
C PRO A 222 -15.69 11.08 -4.42
N LEU A 223 -14.79 11.76 -5.15
CA LEU A 223 -13.96 11.13 -6.19
C LEU A 223 -12.95 10.11 -5.62
N LEU A 224 -12.27 10.45 -4.51
CA LEU A 224 -11.38 9.53 -3.80
C LEU A 224 -12.16 8.38 -3.17
N ARG A 225 -13.37 8.67 -2.68
CA ARG A 225 -14.31 7.70 -2.14
C ARG A 225 -14.76 6.67 -3.18
N LYS A 226 -15.00 7.11 -4.42
CA LYS A 226 -15.35 6.22 -5.56
C LYS A 226 -14.17 5.35 -6.00
N GLN A 227 -12.94 5.87 -5.92
CA GLN A 227 -11.72 5.14 -6.25
C GLN A 227 -11.37 4.10 -5.16
N LEU A 228 -11.49 4.45 -3.86
CA LEU A 228 -11.39 3.49 -2.76
C LEU A 228 -12.54 2.47 -2.79
N GLY A 229 -13.76 2.91 -3.08
CA GLY A 229 -14.94 2.05 -3.20
C GLY A 229 -14.92 1.12 -4.42
N SER A 230 -14.00 1.29 -5.36
CA SER A 230 -13.77 0.35 -6.47
C SER A 230 -12.84 -0.80 -6.10
N LEU A 231 -12.09 -0.70 -4.99
CA LEU A 231 -11.37 -1.82 -4.34
C LEU A 231 -12.35 -2.61 -3.46
N LYS A 232 -13.46 -3.07 -4.05
CA LYS A 232 -14.54 -3.79 -3.36
C LYS A 232 -14.05 -5.14 -2.84
N HIS A 233 -13.45 -5.10 -1.65
CA HIS A 233 -13.63 -6.13 -0.63
C HIS A 233 -13.90 -5.53 0.77
N THR A 234 -13.99 -4.20 0.90
CA THR A 234 -14.26 -3.52 2.18
C THR A 234 -15.42 -2.54 2.04
N SER A 235 -16.62 -3.06 1.78
CA SER A 235 -17.86 -2.30 1.89
C SER A 235 -18.33 -2.24 3.35
N SER A 236 -17.74 -1.34 4.13
CA SER A 236 -18.43 -0.58 5.18
C SER A 236 -17.51 0.52 5.69
N TYR A 237 -18.04 1.70 5.97
CA TYR A 237 -17.33 2.76 6.70
C TYR A 237 -17.14 2.39 8.21
N TYR A 238 -17.38 1.11 8.52
CA TYR A 238 -17.28 0.42 9.80
C TYR A 238 -16.58 -0.92 9.60
N THR A 239 -15.46 -0.97 8.87
CA THR A 239 -14.61 -2.16 8.96
C THR A 239 -14.09 -2.22 10.39
N ASP A 240 -14.43 -3.31 11.06
CA ASP A 240 -13.84 -3.68 12.34
C ASP A 240 -12.31 -3.66 12.17
N GLU A 241 -11.62 -3.00 13.10
CA GLU A 241 -10.17 -2.93 13.08
C GLU A 241 -9.64 -4.09 13.90
N TYR A 242 -8.66 -4.81 13.37
CA TYR A 242 -8.08 -5.98 14.02
C TYR A 242 -6.57 -5.79 14.23
N VAL A 243 -6.09 -6.27 15.38
CA VAL A 243 -4.66 -6.50 15.63
C VAL A 243 -4.41 -7.99 15.48
N SER A 244 -3.52 -8.35 14.57
CA SER A 244 -3.14 -9.74 14.30
C SER A 244 -1.90 -10.11 15.11
N PHE A 245 -1.86 -11.34 15.61
CA PHE A 245 -0.75 -11.90 16.35
C PHE A 245 -0.04 -12.97 15.52
N CYS A 246 1.29 -12.90 15.47
CA CYS A 246 2.13 -13.84 14.74
C CYS A 246 3.44 -14.10 15.50
N TYR A 247 4.18 -15.13 15.10
CA TYR A 247 5.51 -15.43 15.63
C TYR A 247 6.57 -14.47 15.08
N PHE A 248 7.69 -14.36 15.80
CA PHE A 248 8.78 -13.48 15.40
C PHE A 248 9.48 -13.96 14.13
N ASN A 249 9.76 -13.01 13.24
CA ASN A 249 10.35 -13.24 11.93
C ASN A 249 11.29 -12.10 11.55
N LYS A 250 12.21 -12.38 10.62
CA LYS A 250 13.19 -11.41 10.11
C LYS A 250 12.54 -10.12 9.60
N ILE A 251 11.34 -10.21 9.02
CA ILE A 251 10.59 -9.05 8.48
C ILE A 251 10.22 -8.04 9.59
N HIS A 252 10.09 -8.51 10.83
CA HIS A 252 9.71 -7.67 11.97
C HIS A 252 10.90 -7.13 12.74
N LEU A 253 12.11 -7.64 12.50
CA LEU A 253 13.28 -7.38 13.33
C LEU A 253 13.55 -5.89 13.50
N ASP A 254 13.60 -5.14 12.39
CA ASP A 254 13.86 -3.70 12.42
C ASP A 254 12.80 -2.93 13.22
N GLN A 255 11.51 -3.22 12.98
CA GLN A 255 10.41 -2.55 13.69
C GLN A 255 10.35 -2.92 15.18
N VAL A 256 10.73 -4.16 15.53
CA VAL A 256 10.80 -4.62 16.92
C VAL A 256 11.95 -3.96 17.64
N ASN A 257 13.15 -3.92 17.04
CA ASN A 257 14.32 -3.26 17.62
C ASN A 257 14.03 -1.76 17.82
N GLU A 258 13.38 -1.10 16.86
CA GLU A 258 12.90 0.28 17.00
C GLU A 258 11.90 0.44 18.16
N LEU A 259 10.91 -0.45 18.27
CA LEU A 259 9.89 -0.40 19.32
C LEU A 259 10.52 -0.59 20.71
N LEU A 260 11.42 -1.56 20.87
CA LEU A 260 12.11 -1.84 22.13
C LEU A 260 13.04 -0.70 22.52
N THR A 261 13.83 -0.18 21.57
CA THR A 261 14.72 0.97 21.79
C THR A 261 13.93 2.19 22.26
N ASN A 262 12.77 2.45 21.65
CA ASN A 262 11.90 3.55 22.04
C ASN A 262 11.22 3.36 23.41
N SER A 263 11.05 2.11 23.86
CA SER A 263 10.32 1.79 25.10
C SER A 263 11.24 1.58 26.30
N PHE A 264 12.48 1.17 26.07
CA PHE A 264 13.46 0.80 27.10
C PHE A 264 14.71 1.69 26.99
N TRP A 265 15.81 1.15 26.45
CA TRP A 265 17.10 1.83 26.28
C TRP A 265 17.66 1.59 24.87
N PRO A 266 18.57 2.46 24.38
CA PRO A 266 19.16 2.30 23.05
C PRO A 266 20.07 1.07 22.95
N GLY A 267 20.20 0.54 21.74
CA GLY A 267 21.12 -0.56 21.42
C GLY A 267 20.57 -1.96 21.67
N ILE A 268 19.25 -2.12 21.79
CA ILE A 268 18.61 -3.44 21.90
C ILE A 268 18.56 -4.09 20.52
N ASP A 269 19.14 -5.29 20.40
CA ASP A 269 19.03 -6.13 19.20
C ASP A 269 18.41 -7.49 19.54
N MET A 270 17.34 -7.84 18.83
CA MET A 270 16.60 -9.10 19.00
C MET A 270 16.92 -10.15 17.93
N SER A 271 18.03 -10.01 17.20
CA SER A 271 18.49 -11.00 16.21
C SER A 271 18.58 -12.43 16.77
N GLU A 272 18.99 -12.59 18.03
CA GLU A 272 19.11 -13.90 18.68
C GLU A 272 17.75 -14.60 18.85
N ALA A 273 16.67 -13.84 19.09
CA ALA A 273 15.33 -14.39 19.29
C ALA A 273 14.74 -15.03 18.02
N LEU A 274 15.36 -14.82 16.84
CA LEU A 274 15.00 -15.53 15.61
C LEU A 274 15.28 -17.03 15.68
N SER A 275 16.17 -17.47 16.58
CA SER A 275 16.46 -18.90 16.80
C SER A 275 15.28 -19.64 17.44
N CYS A 276 14.50 -18.95 18.27
CA CYS A 276 13.43 -19.51 19.08
C CYS A 276 12.09 -18.76 18.89
N PRO A 277 11.52 -18.76 17.66
CA PRO A 277 10.31 -18.00 17.36
C PRO A 277 9.07 -18.50 18.12
N GLU A 278 9.07 -19.73 18.63
CA GLU A 278 7.95 -20.30 19.39
C GLU A 278 7.71 -19.65 20.77
N PHE A 279 8.75 -19.03 21.33
CA PHE A 279 8.71 -18.29 22.59
C PHE A 279 8.58 -16.78 22.37
N SER A 280 8.17 -16.39 21.16
CA SER A 280 7.98 -15.01 20.78
C SER A 280 6.56 -14.77 20.29
N ILE A 281 6.06 -13.58 20.54
CA ILE A 281 4.79 -13.13 19.97
C ILE A 281 4.91 -11.68 19.54
N ILE A 282 4.42 -11.40 18.34
CA ILE A 282 4.32 -10.05 17.79
C ILE A 282 2.85 -9.71 17.60
N ALA A 283 2.46 -8.51 18.00
CA ALA A 283 1.20 -7.89 17.64
C ALA A 283 1.41 -6.91 16.48
N VAL A 284 0.69 -7.11 15.39
CA VAL A 284 0.77 -6.32 14.16
C VAL A 284 -0.58 -5.67 13.88
N TYR A 285 -0.58 -4.37 13.64
CA TYR A 285 -1.71 -3.65 13.08
C TYR A 285 -1.39 -3.27 11.64
N LYS A 286 -2.10 -3.86 10.68
CA LYS A 286 -1.80 -3.74 9.25
C LYS A 286 -0.34 -4.11 8.98
N ARG A 287 0.49 -3.15 8.56
CA ARG A 287 1.92 -3.37 8.28
C ARG A 287 2.87 -2.87 9.37
N LYS A 288 2.33 -2.45 10.52
CA LYS A 288 3.12 -1.89 11.61
C LYS A 288 3.11 -2.83 12.81
N VAL A 289 4.29 -3.11 13.36
CA VAL A 289 4.43 -3.78 14.66
C VAL A 289 3.96 -2.81 15.75
N VAL A 290 3.02 -3.29 16.54
CA VAL A 290 2.37 -2.52 17.61
C VAL A 290 2.66 -3.12 18.98
N GLY A 291 3.12 -4.35 19.04
CA GLY A 291 3.61 -4.92 20.28
C GLY A 291 4.51 -6.11 20.01
N CYS A 292 5.36 -6.40 20.96
CA CYS A 292 6.21 -7.59 20.95
C CYS A 292 6.38 -8.10 22.37
N ALA A 293 6.48 -9.42 22.51
CA ALA A 293 6.88 -10.05 23.76
C ALA A 293 7.77 -11.26 23.48
N PHE A 294 8.78 -11.44 24.32
CA PHE A 294 9.81 -12.46 24.17
C PHE A 294 10.03 -13.20 25.48
N LEU A 295 10.08 -14.52 25.37
CA LEU A 295 10.38 -15.45 26.44
C LEU A 295 11.58 -16.29 26.00
N THR A 296 12.47 -16.59 26.95
CA THR A 296 13.59 -17.51 26.72
C THR A 296 13.16 -18.95 26.97
N PRO A 297 13.88 -19.96 26.42
CA PRO A 297 13.62 -21.37 26.71
C PRO A 297 13.79 -21.73 28.20
N ASP A 298 14.48 -20.89 28.97
CA ASP A 298 14.63 -20.99 30.43
C ASP A 298 13.48 -20.35 31.21
N ALA A 299 12.38 -20.00 30.51
CA ALA A 299 11.20 -19.39 31.10
C ALA A 299 11.46 -18.02 31.75
N TYR A 300 12.46 -17.28 31.26
CA TYR A 300 12.70 -15.88 31.63
C TYR A 300 12.07 -14.94 30.59
N LEU A 301 11.14 -14.10 31.02
CA LEU A 301 10.49 -13.10 30.16
C LEU A 301 11.44 -11.91 29.98
N THR A 302 12.00 -11.78 28.78
CA THR A 302 13.05 -10.78 28.50
C THR A 302 12.46 -9.41 28.24
N TYR A 303 11.51 -9.32 27.30
CA TYR A 303 10.90 -8.05 26.92
C TYR A 303 9.41 -8.23 26.66
N ILE A 304 8.64 -7.23 27.07
CA ILE A 304 7.27 -7.03 26.64
C ILE A 304 7.02 -5.54 26.46
N ALA A 305 6.61 -5.17 25.26
CA ALA A 305 6.37 -3.77 24.93
C ALA A 305 5.17 -3.64 23.99
N VAL A 306 4.43 -2.55 24.17
CA VAL A 306 3.32 -2.15 23.33
C VAL A 306 3.56 -0.72 22.91
N ALA A 307 3.37 -0.43 21.62
CA ALA A 307 3.56 0.89 21.06
C ALA A 307 2.60 1.89 21.71
N SER A 308 3.11 3.10 21.93
CA SER A 308 2.34 4.19 22.51
C SER A 308 1.08 4.47 21.69
N GLY A 309 -0.04 4.63 22.40
CA GLY A 309 -1.36 4.81 21.81
C GLY A 309 -2.20 3.54 21.73
N PHE A 310 -1.61 2.34 21.75
CA PHE A 310 -2.32 1.06 21.79
C PHE A 310 -2.48 0.48 23.20
N ASN A 311 -2.26 1.32 24.21
CA ASN A 311 -2.44 0.96 25.61
C ASN A 311 -3.92 0.71 25.92
N ARG A 312 -4.20 -0.14 26.92
CA ARG A 312 -5.56 -0.46 27.41
C ARG A 312 -6.47 -1.21 26.42
N ILE A 313 -5.96 -1.68 25.28
CA ILE A 313 -6.69 -2.55 24.33
C ILE A 313 -6.62 -4.03 24.73
N GLY A 314 -5.74 -4.40 25.67
CA GLY A 314 -5.55 -5.79 26.11
C GLY A 314 -4.50 -6.58 25.32
N ILE A 315 -3.74 -5.92 24.44
CA ILE A 315 -2.68 -6.55 23.62
C ILE A 315 -1.62 -7.22 24.51
N ALA A 316 -1.09 -6.50 25.51
CA ALA A 316 -0.08 -7.05 26.42
C ALA A 316 -0.60 -8.25 27.22
N SER A 317 -1.87 -8.22 27.64
CA SER A 317 -2.51 -9.34 28.35
C SER A 317 -2.55 -10.59 27.48
N TYR A 318 -2.96 -10.45 26.21
CA TYR A 318 -2.99 -11.59 25.30
C TYR A 318 -1.58 -12.12 24.99
N MET A 319 -0.61 -11.23 24.75
CA MET A 319 0.78 -11.64 24.53
C MET A 319 1.33 -12.44 25.71
N LEU A 320 1.12 -11.95 26.93
CA LEU A 320 1.55 -12.63 28.14
C LEU A 320 0.84 -13.98 28.33
N PHE A 321 -0.48 -14.03 28.09
CA PHE A 321 -1.25 -15.27 28.12
C PHE A 321 -0.70 -16.33 27.17
N GLN A 322 -0.44 -15.96 25.90
CA GLN A 322 0.07 -16.89 24.90
C GLN A 322 1.47 -17.41 25.27
N LEU A 323 2.36 -16.53 25.75
CA LEU A 323 3.70 -16.92 26.20
C LEU A 323 3.64 -17.86 27.40
N ILE A 324 2.77 -17.56 28.37
CA ILE A 324 2.52 -18.41 29.53
C ILE A 324 2.07 -19.81 29.08
N GLN A 325 1.15 -19.89 28.10
CA GLN A 325 0.69 -21.17 27.55
C GLN A 325 1.77 -21.95 26.79
N SER A 326 2.77 -21.27 26.21
CA SER A 326 3.84 -21.94 25.47
C SER A 326 4.77 -22.79 26.35
N LEU A 327 4.92 -22.43 27.63
CA LEU A 327 5.73 -23.13 28.64
C LEU A 327 4.87 -23.55 29.85
N PRO A 328 4.15 -24.68 29.77
CA PRO A 328 3.32 -25.14 30.88
C PRO A 328 4.12 -25.75 32.04
N THR A 329 5.32 -26.27 31.78
CA THR A 329 6.07 -27.11 32.73
C THR A 329 7.06 -26.35 33.62
N LYS A 330 7.45 -25.13 33.24
CA LYS A 330 8.45 -24.34 33.95
C LYS A 330 7.82 -23.11 34.60
N ASP A 331 8.38 -22.71 35.74
CA ASP A 331 8.05 -21.44 36.37
C ASP A 331 8.59 -20.28 35.55
N ILE A 332 7.74 -19.27 35.34
CA ILE A 332 8.10 -18.11 34.54
C ILE A 332 8.63 -17.02 35.46
N THR A 333 9.80 -16.48 35.15
CA THR A 333 10.46 -15.44 35.94
C THR A 333 10.66 -14.17 35.12
N LEU A 334 10.68 -13.03 35.79
CA LEU A 334 10.88 -11.74 35.13
C LEU A 334 11.42 -10.67 36.09
N HIS A 335 12.05 -9.64 35.53
CA HIS A 335 12.40 -8.42 36.23
C HIS A 335 11.53 -7.26 35.76
N VAL A 336 11.06 -6.44 36.70
CA VAL A 336 10.31 -5.22 36.39
C VAL A 336 10.87 -4.09 37.21
N GLN A 337 11.01 -2.92 36.59
CA GLN A 337 11.36 -1.72 37.30
C GLN A 337 10.30 -1.34 38.34
N ALA A 338 10.72 -0.89 39.52
CA ALA A 338 9.81 -0.60 40.64
C ALA A 338 8.73 0.45 40.32
N THR A 339 9.04 1.41 39.44
CA THR A 339 8.13 2.49 39.02
C THR A 339 7.24 2.14 37.83
N ASN A 340 7.43 0.97 37.20
CA ASN A 340 6.75 0.64 35.95
C ASN A 340 5.31 0.14 36.21
N PRO A 341 4.28 0.73 35.58
CA PRO A 341 2.89 0.30 35.74
C PRO A 341 2.62 -1.14 35.27
N ALA A 342 3.54 -1.75 34.51
CA ALA A 342 3.47 -3.15 34.10
C ALA A 342 3.39 -4.12 35.30
N MET A 343 3.85 -3.72 36.49
CA MET A 343 3.67 -4.49 37.73
C MET A 343 2.22 -4.94 37.95
N ILE A 344 1.25 -4.07 37.67
CA ILE A 344 -0.17 -4.36 37.83
C ILE A 344 -0.62 -5.46 36.86
N LEU A 345 -0.10 -5.46 35.63
CA LEU A 345 -0.39 -6.49 34.64
C LEU A 345 0.11 -7.85 35.12
N TYR A 346 1.37 -7.93 35.56
CA TYR A 346 1.95 -9.19 36.02
C TYR A 346 1.23 -9.74 37.26
N GLN A 347 0.89 -8.89 38.23
CA GLN A 347 0.13 -9.29 39.41
C GLN A 347 -1.24 -9.88 39.03
N LYS A 348 -1.93 -9.30 38.04
CA LYS A 348 -3.22 -9.84 37.54
C LYS A 348 -3.09 -11.24 36.94
N PHE A 349 -1.94 -11.56 36.35
CA PHE A 349 -1.62 -12.91 35.84
C PHE A 349 -1.11 -13.87 36.92
N GLY A 350 -1.00 -13.43 38.17
CA GLY A 350 -0.59 -14.28 39.30
C GLY A 350 0.91 -14.28 39.59
N PHE A 351 1.69 -13.40 38.95
CA PHE A 351 3.11 -13.25 39.31
C PHE A 351 3.24 -12.68 40.72
N LYS A 352 4.08 -13.33 41.53
CA LYS A 352 4.38 -12.89 42.90
C LYS A 352 5.78 -12.29 42.96
N PRO A 353 5.99 -11.13 43.62
CA PRO A 353 7.31 -10.60 43.86
C PRO A 353 8.04 -11.49 44.88
N GLU A 354 9.26 -11.94 44.55
CA GLU A 354 10.08 -12.76 45.44
C GLU A 354 11.26 -11.98 46.03
N LYS A 355 11.90 -11.10 45.24
CA LYS A 355 13.08 -10.33 45.67
C LYS A 355 13.02 -8.90 45.16
N PHE A 356 13.52 -7.97 45.96
CA PHE A 356 13.80 -6.60 45.54
C PHE A 356 15.30 -6.46 45.26
N VAL A 357 15.66 -6.11 44.03
CA VAL A 357 17.05 -6.02 43.57
C VAL A 357 17.39 -4.55 43.34
N LEU A 358 18.34 -4.06 44.12
CA LEU A 358 18.87 -2.70 44.02
C LEU A 358 19.73 -2.55 42.77
N ASP A 359 19.62 -1.42 42.08
CA ASP A 359 20.46 -1.02 40.95
C ASP A 359 20.57 -2.01 39.78
N PHE A 360 19.59 -2.90 39.61
CA PHE A 360 19.56 -3.86 38.50
C PHE A 360 19.67 -3.19 37.13
N TYR A 361 19.01 -2.03 36.94
CA TYR A 361 19.03 -1.32 35.67
C TYR A 361 20.17 -0.30 35.52
N SER A 362 21.08 -0.22 36.49
CA SER A 362 22.20 0.73 36.45
C SER A 362 23.16 0.49 35.26
N ALA A 363 23.27 -0.76 34.79
CA ALA A 363 24.10 -1.13 33.65
C ALA A 363 23.53 -0.64 32.30
N TYR A 364 22.22 -0.40 32.21
CA TYR A 364 21.54 -0.07 30.96
C TYR A 364 21.25 1.43 30.81
N TYR A 365 21.08 2.15 31.92
CA TYR A 365 20.80 3.58 31.91
C TYR A 365 22.07 4.41 32.17
N PRO A 366 22.19 5.61 31.57
CA PRO A 366 23.29 6.51 31.88
C PRO A 366 23.24 6.94 33.35
N VAL A 367 24.41 7.22 33.95
CA VAL A 367 24.56 7.53 35.38
C VAL A 367 23.60 8.64 35.84
N ASN A 368 23.36 9.63 34.97
CA ASN A 368 22.57 10.84 35.23
C ASN A 368 21.06 10.70 34.97
N SER A 369 20.54 9.51 34.67
CA SER A 369 19.09 9.34 34.43
C SER A 369 18.28 9.48 35.73
N SER A 370 17.20 10.24 35.71
CA SER A 370 16.22 10.34 36.82
C SER A 370 15.30 9.11 36.96
N ILE A 371 15.52 8.09 36.13
CA ILE A 371 14.73 6.87 36.07
C ILE A 371 15.15 5.94 37.23
N CYS A 372 14.18 5.31 37.90
CA CYS A 372 14.44 4.39 39.01
C CYS A 372 15.23 3.16 38.53
N LYS A 373 16.38 2.87 39.15
CA LYS A 373 17.26 1.74 38.75
C LYS A 373 16.92 0.41 39.42
N ASN A 374 16.04 0.43 40.43
CA ASN A 374 15.67 -0.74 41.22
C ASN A 374 14.64 -1.61 40.50
N SER A 375 14.70 -2.92 40.74
CA SER A 375 13.77 -3.88 40.14
C SER A 375 13.14 -4.82 41.17
N PHE A 376 11.93 -5.28 40.86
CA PHE A 376 11.32 -6.44 41.48
C PHE A 376 11.59 -7.66 40.61
N PHE A 377 12.10 -8.71 41.24
CA PHE A 377 12.12 -10.05 40.67
C PHE A 377 10.79 -10.73 40.98
N MET A 378 10.07 -11.12 39.94
CA MET A 378 8.77 -11.77 40.05
C MET A 378 8.80 -13.18 39.47
N ARG A 379 8.01 -14.07 40.06
CA ARG A 379 7.86 -15.45 39.60
C ARG A 379 6.38 -15.84 39.53
N LEU A 380 6.01 -16.47 38.43
CA LEU A 380 4.76 -17.20 38.26
C LEU A 380 5.06 -18.68 38.48
N ARG A 381 4.58 -19.22 39.60
CA ARG A 381 4.73 -20.64 39.92
C ARG A 381 3.68 -21.46 39.18
N ARG A 382 4.11 -22.52 38.51
CA ARG A 382 3.24 -23.57 37.97
C ARG A 382 3.14 -24.67 39.02
N ILE A 383 1.91 -25.04 39.36
CA ILE A 383 1.60 -26.14 40.28
C ILE A 383 1.42 -27.40 39.45
#